data_AF-A0A7C2FV31-F1
#
_entry.id   AF-A0A7C2FV31-F1
#
_cell.length_a   1.000
_cell.length_b   1.000
_cell.length_c   1.000
_cell.angle_alpha   90.00
_cell.angle_beta   90.00
_cell.angle_gamma   90.00
#
_symmetry.space_group_name_H-M   'P 1'
#
loop_
_entity.id
_entity.type
_entity.pdbx_description
1 polymer ?
#
loop_
_entity_poly.entity_id
_entity_poly.type
_entity_poly.pdbx_seq_one_letter_code
_entity_poly.pdbx_strand_id
1 'polypeptide(L)'
;MKQGPDTQKLEDMMRSSKLVDGGFMGNDRRTINEVIDADAKVLEKLDYDVKHLARRMQEITDLAIKGLGTWVQVDENLVSKVDEAKGALVCPWPHAGNFAKRVTVLKNEISGQSICWSDLVIHMIGEHGFFEGKGSRLRVEPEKLTEMIL
;
A
#
# COMPACT_ATOMS: atom_id res chain seq x y z
N MET A 1 -6.09 -27.52 3.50
CA MET A 1 -5.13 -27.92 2.44
C MET A 1 -3.76 -27.41 2.85
N LYS A 2 -2.70 -28.24 2.77
CA LYS A 2 -1.33 -27.77 3.07
C LYS A 2 -0.93 -26.77 1.99
N GLN A 3 -0.56 -25.55 2.39
CA GLN A 3 -0.06 -24.53 1.47
C GLN A 3 1.23 -25.03 0.79
N GLY A 4 1.45 -24.68 -0.47
CA GLY A 4 2.66 -25.06 -1.20
C GLY A 4 3.91 -24.43 -0.57
N PRO A 5 5.11 -25.00 -0.83
CA PRO A 5 6.36 -24.54 -0.21
C PRO A 5 6.69 -23.07 -0.52
N ASP A 6 6.31 -22.56 -1.69
CA ASP A 6 6.50 -21.15 -2.04
C ASP A 6 5.55 -20.21 -1.29
N THR A 7 4.32 -20.65 -1.03
CA THR A 7 3.34 -19.91 -0.23
C THR A 7 3.79 -19.80 1.23
N GLN A 8 4.33 -20.88 1.81
CA GLN A 8 4.83 -20.84 3.20
C GLN A 8 6.05 -19.92 3.34
N LYS A 9 6.98 -19.95 2.38
CA LYS A 9 8.13 -19.02 2.39
C LYS A 9 7.69 -17.57 2.29
N LEU A 10 6.68 -17.29 1.47
CA LEU A 10 6.10 -15.96 1.36
C LEU A 10 5.43 -15.54 2.68
N GLU A 11 4.62 -16.41 3.30
CA GLU A 11 4.02 -16.16 4.63
C GLU A 11 5.08 -15.82 5.68
N ASP A 12 6.12 -16.63 5.77
CA ASP A 12 7.21 -16.43 6.72
C ASP A 12 7.91 -15.10 6.46
N MET A 13 8.25 -14.81 5.19
CA MET A 13 8.86 -13.55 4.79
C MET A 13 7.96 -12.36 5.15
N MET A 14 6.65 -12.42 4.88
CA MET A 14 5.72 -11.33 5.14
C MET A 14 5.56 -11.01 6.63
N ARG A 15 5.60 -12.04 7.48
CA ARG A 15 5.48 -11.91 8.94
C ARG A 15 6.79 -11.54 9.61
N SER A 16 7.91 -12.08 9.13
CA SER A 16 9.23 -11.89 9.73
C SER A 16 10.05 -10.81 9.04
N SER A 17 9.48 -10.05 8.10
CA SER A 17 10.22 -9.11 7.26
C SER A 17 10.92 -8.06 8.12
N LYS A 18 12.24 -8.21 8.28
CA LYS A 18 13.15 -7.17 8.83
C LYS A 18 13.24 -5.92 7.94
N LEU A 19 12.62 -5.97 6.76
CA LEU A 19 12.56 -4.86 5.79
C LEU A 19 11.66 -3.72 6.27
N VAL A 20 10.64 -4.04 7.08
CA VAL A 20 9.68 -3.09 7.65
C VAL A 20 9.54 -3.43 9.13
N ASP A 21 9.66 -2.43 10.02
CA ASP A 21 9.46 -2.64 11.45
C ASP A 21 8.04 -3.17 11.70
N GLY A 22 7.92 -4.43 12.15
CA GLY A 22 6.64 -5.14 12.33
C GLY A 22 6.17 -6.01 11.15
N GLY A 23 6.91 -6.08 10.04
CA GLY A 23 6.55 -6.86 8.85
C GLY A 23 5.32 -6.33 8.10
N PHE A 24 4.96 -6.98 6.99
CA PHE A 24 3.81 -6.58 6.16
C PHE A 24 2.47 -7.10 6.70
N MET A 25 2.49 -8.01 7.68
CA MET A 25 1.28 -8.61 8.26
C MET A 25 0.87 -7.97 9.59
N GLY A 26 1.74 -7.18 10.23
CA GLY A 26 1.49 -6.64 11.56
C GLY A 26 1.04 -7.74 12.54
N ASN A 27 -0.14 -7.55 13.13
CA ASN A 27 -0.74 -8.50 14.08
C ASN A 27 -1.86 -9.35 13.45
N ASP A 28 -2.01 -9.31 12.12
CA ASP A 28 -3.05 -10.04 11.41
C ASP A 28 -2.83 -11.55 11.51
N ARG A 29 -3.85 -12.26 11.99
CA ARG A 29 -3.83 -13.71 12.18
C ARG A 29 -4.29 -14.47 10.94
N ARG A 30 -4.89 -13.79 9.97
CA ARG A 30 -5.28 -14.36 8.68
C ARG A 30 -4.04 -14.69 7.85
N THR A 31 -4.16 -15.64 6.94
CA THR A 31 -3.19 -15.87 5.87
C THR A 31 -3.21 -14.71 4.86
N ILE A 32 -2.15 -14.55 4.08
CA ILE A 32 -2.04 -13.54 3.01
C ILE A 32 -3.23 -13.65 2.05
N ASN A 33 -3.58 -14.88 1.62
CA ASN A 33 -4.72 -15.08 0.72
C ASN A 33 -6.05 -14.66 1.36
N GLU A 34 -6.27 -14.93 2.64
CA GLU A 34 -7.48 -14.48 3.34
C GLU A 34 -7.54 -12.96 3.49
N VAL A 35 -6.40 -12.27 3.58
CA VAL A 35 -6.34 -10.80 3.55
C VAL A 35 -6.72 -10.29 2.16
N ILE A 36 -6.06 -10.81 1.11
CA ILE A 36 -6.33 -10.46 -0.30
C ILE A 36 -7.80 -10.69 -0.65
N ASP A 37 -8.35 -11.87 -0.33
CA ASP A 37 -9.75 -12.21 -0.63
C ASP A 37 -10.74 -11.32 0.13
N ALA A 38 -10.41 -10.91 1.36
CA ALA A 38 -11.25 -10.03 2.14
C ALA A 38 -11.27 -8.61 1.56
N ASP A 39 -10.10 -8.08 1.20
CA ASP A 39 -9.96 -6.74 0.63
C ASP A 39 -10.54 -6.69 -0.80
N ALA A 40 -10.40 -7.75 -1.60
CA ALA A 40 -11.04 -7.89 -2.91
C ALA A 40 -12.57 -7.81 -2.82
N LYS A 41 -13.20 -8.52 -1.87
CA LYS A 41 -14.65 -8.46 -1.64
C LYS A 41 -15.16 -7.07 -1.25
N VAL A 42 -14.32 -6.27 -0.62
CA VAL A 42 -14.64 -4.89 -0.29
C VAL A 42 -14.65 -4.04 -1.56
N LEU A 43 -13.62 -4.17 -2.40
CA LEU A 43 -13.53 -3.47 -3.68
C LEU A 43 -14.64 -3.86 -4.66
N GLU A 44 -15.00 -5.14 -4.73
CA GLU A 44 -16.12 -5.64 -5.53
C GLU A 44 -17.45 -4.96 -5.15
N LYS A 45 -17.69 -4.72 -3.86
CA LYS A 45 -18.90 -4.02 -3.40
C LYS A 45 -18.90 -2.52 -3.75
N LEU A 46 -17.72 -1.93 -3.89
CA LEU A 46 -17.55 -0.53 -4.24
C LEU A 46 -17.44 -0.31 -5.76
N ASP A 47 -17.48 -1.38 -6.57
CA ASP A 47 -17.31 -1.36 -8.03
C ASP A 47 -15.96 -0.78 -8.49
N TYR A 48 -14.88 -1.05 -7.75
CA TYR A 48 -13.53 -0.60 -8.09
C TYR A 48 -12.54 -1.75 -8.27
N ASP A 49 -11.52 -1.51 -9.09
CA ASP A 49 -10.43 -2.45 -9.38
C ASP A 49 -9.10 -1.99 -8.80
N VAL A 50 -8.26 -2.94 -8.38
CA VAL A 50 -6.96 -2.68 -7.76
C VAL A 50 -6.00 -1.93 -8.67
N LYS A 51 -6.06 -2.13 -10.00
CA LYS A 51 -5.19 -1.41 -10.96
C LYS A 51 -5.60 0.05 -11.07
N HIS A 52 -6.89 0.34 -10.96
CA HIS A 52 -7.39 1.71 -10.96
C HIS A 52 -6.87 2.46 -9.72
N LEU A 53 -6.97 1.84 -8.54
CA LEU A 53 -6.45 2.39 -7.29
C LEU A 53 -4.93 2.60 -7.36
N ALA A 54 -4.17 1.58 -7.76
CA ALA A 54 -2.72 1.68 -7.86
C ALA A 54 -2.27 2.78 -8.83
N ARG A 55 -2.96 2.93 -9.98
CA ARG A 55 -2.69 4.02 -10.91
C ARG A 55 -2.93 5.38 -10.27
N ARG A 56 -4.06 5.57 -9.58
CA ARG A 56 -4.38 6.85 -8.93
C ARG A 56 -3.41 7.17 -7.80
N MET A 57 -3.00 6.17 -7.01
CA MET A 57 -1.94 6.32 -6.00
C MET A 57 -0.62 6.78 -6.63
N GLN A 58 -0.23 6.17 -7.76
CA GLN A 58 0.98 6.54 -8.49
C GLN A 58 0.92 7.97 -9.01
N GLU A 59 -0.20 8.38 -9.61
CA GLU A 59 -0.41 9.75 -10.08
C GLU A 59 -0.25 10.78 -8.96
N ILE A 60 -0.83 10.51 -7.79
CA ILE A 60 -0.70 11.37 -6.60
C ILE A 60 0.77 11.43 -6.16
N THR A 61 1.45 10.29 -6.05
CA THR A 61 2.87 10.22 -5.69
C THR A 61 3.75 10.99 -6.68
N ASP A 62 3.49 10.87 -7.99
CA ASP A 62 4.24 11.53 -9.06
C ASP A 62 4.02 13.05 -9.10
N LEU A 63 2.82 13.51 -8.73
CA LEU A 63 2.55 14.94 -8.54
C LEU A 63 3.29 15.47 -7.30
N ALA A 64 3.17 14.78 -6.17
CA ALA A 64 3.70 15.23 -4.90
C ALA A 64 5.23 15.19 -4.82
N ILE A 65 5.90 14.24 -5.49
CA ILE A 65 7.37 14.19 -5.48
C ILE A 65 8.02 15.42 -6.13
N LYS A 66 7.31 16.12 -7.03
CA LYS A 66 7.80 17.39 -7.60
C LYS A 66 8.07 18.45 -6.53
N GLY A 67 7.40 18.36 -5.38
CA GLY A 67 7.62 19.17 -4.19
C GLY A 67 8.19 18.36 -3.03
N LEU A 68 9.18 17.49 -3.27
CA LEU A 68 9.82 16.64 -2.25
C LEU A 68 10.00 17.33 -0.89
N GLY A 69 9.48 16.73 0.18
CA GLY A 69 9.52 17.26 1.54
C GLY A 69 8.51 18.37 1.84
N THR A 70 7.69 18.78 0.88
CA THR A 70 6.68 19.84 1.02
C THR A 70 5.29 19.35 0.63
N TRP A 71 4.25 20.04 1.11
CA TRP A 71 2.87 19.75 0.74
C TRP A 71 2.56 20.34 -0.64
N VAL A 72 2.00 19.51 -1.51
CA VAL A 72 1.61 19.85 -2.88
C VAL A 72 0.11 19.59 -3.04
N GLN A 73 -0.61 20.54 -3.63
CA GLN A 73 -2.01 20.35 -3.99
C GLN A 73 -2.12 19.29 -5.08
N VAL A 74 -2.92 18.25 -4.87
CA VAL A 74 -3.16 17.17 -5.84
C VAL A 74 -4.61 17.11 -6.33
N ASP A 75 -5.54 17.73 -5.60
CA ASP A 75 -6.95 17.93 -5.97
C ASP A 75 -7.54 19.12 -5.19
N GLU A 76 -8.82 19.48 -5.39
CA GLU A 76 -9.47 20.66 -4.78
C GLU A 76 -9.26 20.73 -3.26
N ASN A 77 -9.40 19.59 -2.56
CA ASN A 77 -9.34 19.51 -1.09
C ASN A 77 -8.24 18.56 -0.59
N LEU A 78 -7.35 18.15 -1.49
CA LEU A 78 -6.33 17.14 -1.21
C LEU A 78 -4.93 17.72 -1.38
N VAL A 79 -4.14 17.57 -0.33
CA VAL A 79 -2.71 17.87 -0.35
C VAL A 79 -1.93 16.60 -0.09
N SER A 80 -0.80 16.45 -0.77
CA SER A 80 0.09 15.31 -0.59
C SER A 80 1.53 15.75 -0.39
N LYS A 81 2.28 14.98 0.40
CA LYS A 81 3.70 15.17 0.65
C LYS A 81 4.43 13.85 0.47
N VAL A 82 5.57 13.90 -0.19
CA VAL A 82 6.47 12.75 -0.33
C VAL A 82 7.75 13.01 0.45
N ASP A 83 8.14 12.04 1.27
CA ASP A 83 9.44 11.96 1.90
C ASP A 83 10.19 10.74 1.35
N GLU A 84 11.48 10.89 1.06
CA GLU A 84 12.33 9.82 0.53
C GLU A 84 13.53 9.55 1.44
N ALA A 85 13.81 8.27 1.69
CA ALA A 85 15.04 7.81 2.32
C ALA A 85 15.95 7.09 1.31
N LYS A 86 17.25 7.04 1.58
CA LYS A 86 18.21 6.33 0.72
C LYS A 86 17.96 4.82 0.71
N GLY A 87 18.15 4.22 -0.46
CA GLY A 87 18.09 2.77 -0.69
C GLY A 87 16.83 2.34 -1.43
N ALA A 88 16.68 1.02 -1.61
CA ALA A 88 15.55 0.41 -2.31
C ALA A 88 14.83 -0.60 -1.42
N LEU A 89 13.55 -0.82 -1.72
CA LEU A 89 12.72 -1.91 -1.23
C LEU A 89 12.57 -2.94 -2.35
N VAL A 90 12.44 -4.21 -1.98
CA VAL A 90 12.25 -5.31 -2.92
C VAL A 90 10.87 -5.90 -2.68
N CYS A 91 10.17 -6.27 -3.75
CA CYS A 91 8.91 -6.99 -3.62
C CYS A 91 9.16 -8.36 -2.94
N PRO A 92 8.38 -8.74 -1.92
CA PRO A 92 8.51 -10.04 -1.26
C PRO A 92 8.03 -11.22 -2.14
N TRP A 93 7.22 -10.97 -3.19
CA TRP A 93 6.88 -12.01 -4.17
C TRP A 93 8.09 -12.37 -5.04
N PRO A 94 8.18 -13.63 -5.55
CA PRO A 94 9.36 -14.14 -6.24
C PRO A 94 9.49 -13.64 -7.69
N HIS A 95 9.55 -12.32 -7.88
CA HIS A 95 9.87 -11.68 -9.14
C HIS A 95 10.73 -10.43 -8.92
N ALA A 96 11.35 -9.92 -9.99
CA ALA A 96 12.16 -8.72 -9.91
C ALA A 96 11.28 -7.48 -9.68
N GLY A 97 11.77 -6.55 -8.85
CA GLY A 97 11.14 -5.26 -8.60
C GLY A 97 11.88 -4.51 -7.49
N ASN A 98 12.44 -3.34 -7.83
CA ASN A 98 13.08 -2.43 -6.87
C ASN A 98 12.27 -1.14 -6.80
N PHE A 99 11.92 -0.73 -5.59
CA PHE A 99 11.08 0.44 -5.32
C PHE A 99 11.85 1.43 -4.45
N ALA A 100 11.67 2.72 -4.68
CA ALA A 100 12.30 3.73 -3.84
C ALA A 100 11.73 3.65 -2.42
N LYS A 101 12.55 3.96 -1.41
CA LYS A 101 12.10 4.10 -0.02
C LYS A 101 11.38 5.44 0.17
N ARG A 102 10.26 5.61 -0.53
CA ARG A 102 9.40 6.78 -0.48
C ARG A 102 8.17 6.48 0.36
N VAL A 103 7.73 7.48 1.12
CA VAL A 103 6.45 7.50 1.79
C VAL A 103 5.68 8.69 1.25
N THR A 104 4.53 8.41 0.65
CA THR A 104 3.54 9.42 0.23
C THR A 104 2.50 9.52 1.32
N VAL A 105 2.25 10.73 1.81
CA VAL A 105 1.14 11.06 2.72
C VAL A 105 0.13 11.86 1.94
N LEU A 106 -1.14 11.47 1.98
CA LEU A 106 -2.27 12.22 1.44
C LEU A 106 -3.14 12.70 2.60
N LYS A 107 -3.54 13.97 2.56
CA LYS A 107 -4.41 14.59 3.55
C LYS A 107 -5.57 15.29 2.86
N ASN A 108 -6.77 15.07 3.38
CA ASN A 108 -7.95 15.88 3.06
C ASN A 108 -7.99 17.07 4.03
N GLU A 109 -8.00 18.28 3.49
CA GLU A 109 -7.92 19.51 4.29
C GLU A 109 -9.24 19.85 4.99
N ILE A 110 -10.38 19.43 4.42
CA ILE A 110 -11.71 19.65 5.01
C ILE A 110 -11.94 18.69 6.17
N SER A 111 -11.78 17.38 5.95
CA SER A 111 -12.08 16.36 6.96
C SER A 111 -10.95 16.16 7.97
N GLY A 112 -9.74 16.62 7.64
CA GLY A 112 -8.52 16.38 8.42
C GLY A 112 -8.01 14.94 8.35
N GLN A 113 -8.68 14.06 7.59
CA GLN A 113 -8.27 12.67 7.44
C GLN A 113 -6.97 12.57 6.64
N SER A 114 -6.16 11.56 6.96
CA SER A 114 -4.92 11.28 6.25
C SER A 114 -4.69 9.80 6.10
N ILE A 115 -4.04 9.44 5.00
CA ILE A 115 -3.55 8.08 4.70
C ILE A 115 -2.13 8.19 4.16
N CYS A 116 -1.37 7.11 4.23
CA CYS A 116 -0.04 7.07 3.66
C CYS A 116 0.28 5.71 3.07
N TRP A 117 1.17 5.70 2.09
CA TRP A 117 1.65 4.48 1.44
C TRP A 117 3.10 4.65 0.99
N SER A 118 3.75 3.52 0.70
CA SER A 118 5.04 3.53 0.01
C SER A 118 4.90 3.12 -1.45
N ASP A 119 5.92 3.36 -2.26
CA ASP A 119 5.96 2.87 -3.65
C ASP A 119 5.78 1.35 -3.73
N LEU A 120 6.35 0.61 -2.77
CA LEU A 120 6.16 -0.83 -2.71
C LEU A 120 4.69 -1.20 -2.43
N VAL A 121 3.98 -0.43 -1.60
CA VAL A 121 2.55 -0.66 -1.34
C VAL A 121 1.71 -0.44 -2.60
N ILE A 122 2.01 0.57 -3.41
CA ILE A 122 1.34 0.79 -4.71
C ILE A 122 1.47 -0.48 -5.58
N HIS A 123 2.68 -1.03 -5.65
CA HIS A 123 2.94 -2.24 -6.40
C HIS A 123 2.26 -3.49 -5.81
N MET A 124 2.33 -3.69 -4.50
CA MET A 124 1.66 -4.82 -3.82
C MET A 124 0.14 -4.80 -4.03
N ILE A 125 -0.47 -3.62 -4.03
CA ILE A 125 -1.90 -3.46 -4.36
C ILE A 125 -2.14 -3.77 -5.84
N GLY A 126 -1.40 -3.12 -6.75
CA GLY A 126 -1.65 -3.22 -8.19
C GLY A 126 -1.39 -4.61 -8.79
N GLU A 127 -0.34 -5.30 -8.34
CA GLU A 127 0.10 -6.59 -8.90
C GLU A 127 -0.37 -7.80 -8.10
N HIS A 128 -0.65 -7.63 -6.80
CA HIS A 128 -1.00 -8.75 -5.91
C HIS A 128 -2.32 -8.58 -5.18
N GLY A 129 -3.00 -7.43 -5.31
CA GLY A 129 -4.22 -7.13 -4.56
C GLY A 129 -4.01 -7.10 -3.05
N PHE A 130 -2.77 -6.89 -2.58
CA PHE A 130 -2.41 -7.01 -1.18
C PHE A 130 -2.26 -5.64 -0.52
N PHE A 131 -3.15 -5.33 0.43
CA PHE A 131 -3.20 -4.07 1.17
C PHE A 131 -2.47 -4.13 2.53
N GLU A 132 -1.58 -5.10 2.72
CA GLU A 132 -0.94 -5.45 4.00
C GLU A 132 -1.90 -6.02 5.06
N GLY A 133 -1.38 -6.65 6.11
CA GLY A 133 -2.18 -7.17 7.21
C GLY A 133 -2.58 -6.08 8.22
N LYS A 134 -3.66 -6.33 8.99
CA LYS A 134 -4.08 -5.48 10.09
C LYS A 134 -2.97 -5.25 11.11
N GLY A 135 -2.77 -3.97 11.47
CA GLY A 135 -1.71 -3.53 12.37
C GLY A 135 -0.36 -3.32 11.68
N SER A 136 -0.24 -3.58 10.37
CA SER A 136 0.89 -3.08 9.60
C SER A 136 0.84 -1.56 9.53
N ARG A 137 2.00 -0.91 9.59
CA ARG A 137 2.12 0.54 9.66
C ARG A 137 1.63 1.24 8.38
N LEU A 138 1.79 0.59 7.22
CA LEU A 138 1.42 1.15 5.93
C LEU A 138 0.14 0.53 5.35
N ARG A 139 -0.60 -0.27 6.14
CA ARG A 139 -1.93 -0.76 5.72
C ARG A 139 -2.86 0.43 5.55
N VAL A 140 -3.51 0.48 4.39
CA VAL A 140 -4.63 1.38 4.12
C VAL A 140 -5.86 0.51 3.86
N GLU A 141 -6.95 0.76 4.60
CA GLU A 141 -8.20 0.02 4.38
C GLU A 141 -8.77 0.37 2.98
N PRO A 142 -9.21 -0.62 2.18
CA PRO A 142 -9.66 -0.38 0.80
C PRO A 142 -10.79 0.66 0.69
N GLU A 143 -11.78 0.62 1.59
CA GLU A 143 -12.86 1.62 1.65
C GLU A 143 -12.31 3.03 1.84
N LYS A 144 -11.35 3.17 2.76
CA LYS A 144 -10.76 4.46 3.10
C LYS A 144 -9.88 4.99 1.99
N LEU A 145 -9.15 4.11 1.30
CA LEU A 145 -8.34 4.48 0.15
C LEU A 145 -9.23 5.02 -0.96
N THR A 146 -10.26 4.26 -1.34
CA THR A 146 -11.24 4.63 -2.36
C THR A 146 -11.89 5.98 -2.06
N GLU A 147 -12.42 6.16 -0.85
CA GLU A 147 -13.05 7.43 -0.41
C GLU A 147 -12.10 8.64 -0.52
N MET A 148 -10.80 8.42 -0.35
CA MET A 148 -9.82 9.50 -0.31
C MET A 148 -9.26 9.89 -1.69
N ILE A 149 -9.26 8.99 -2.67
CA ILE A 149 -8.52 9.20 -3.93
C ILE A 149 -9.38 9.19 -5.19
N LEU A 150 -10.62 8.71 -5.11
CA LEU A 150 -11.61 8.63 -6.21
C LEU A 150 -12.79 9.54 -5.93
#